data_AF-A0A5D6XIY0-F1
#
_entry.id   AF-A0A5D6XIY0-F1
#
_cell.length_a   1.000
_cell.length_b   1.000
_cell.length_c   1.000
_cell.angle_alpha   90.00
_cell.angle_beta   90.00
_cell.angle_gamma   90.00
#
_symmetry.space_group_name_H-M   'P 1'
#
loop_
_entity.id
_entity.type
_entity.pdbx_description
1 polymer ?
#
loop_
_entity_poly.entity_id
_entity_poly.type
_entity_poly.pdbx_seq_one_letter_code
_entity_poly.pdbx_strand_id
1 'polypeptide(L)'
;MTTQLLVVRVDLLRDRRTYVATLKSWLSELAIDGARLATTGSLHLLVVAASSAQLSQLLAFFTERPIDTDAKGALCVDKFIDVLGQKTVDDPPALKGFLEMNFLNTAMLERMLVGEWRADKQWLDEALATPRTKAFLAWRAASKAQRSERRKKSAQEKHAAKQQKREAQEVAAAAAAKTLRDEAADDAGADHSDKGEEEEDGDEGTDDKQSVVRTESPATHHTGDEKQQPNKKADVSHKRSTPSPTPTPTPTLNAQHQQPKKNKKRRKAQRDRLQGSKQAKGQQK
;
A
#
# COMPACT_ATOMS: atom_id res chain seq x y z
N MET A 1 30.53 17.03 24.88
CA MET A 1 29.21 16.40 24.63
C MET A 1 29.45 15.23 23.70
N THR A 2 28.99 14.04 24.04
CA THR A 2 29.13 12.86 23.18
C THR A 2 28.19 13.00 21.98
N THR A 3 28.78 13.01 20.79
CA THR A 3 28.03 13.06 19.54
C THR A 3 27.76 11.63 19.07
N GLN A 4 26.54 11.38 18.61
CA GLN A 4 26.17 10.11 18.02
C GLN A 4 25.77 10.32 16.57
N LEU A 5 26.15 9.36 15.73
CA LEU A 5 25.77 9.27 14.34
C LEU A 5 24.63 8.27 14.21
N LEU A 6 23.53 8.70 13.60
CA LEU A 6 22.37 7.89 13.25
C LEU A 6 22.24 7.84 11.73
N VAL A 7 22.01 6.64 11.18
CA VAL A 7 21.66 6.46 9.77
C VAL A 7 20.30 5.79 9.67
N VAL A 8 19.37 6.48 9.00
CA VAL A 8 18.01 6.01 8.75
C VAL A 8 17.80 5.87 7.25
N ARG A 9 17.26 4.73 6.83
CA ARG A 9 16.78 4.54 5.47
C ARG A 9 15.31 4.98 5.38
N VAL A 10 15.01 5.78 4.37
CA VAL A 10 13.65 6.24 4.04
C VAL A 10 13.22 5.52 2.77
N ASP A 11 12.18 4.67 2.86
CA ASP A 11 11.72 3.89 1.69
C ASP A 11 10.85 4.71 0.75
N LEU A 12 10.04 5.62 1.32
CA LEU A 12 8.98 6.30 0.60
C LEU A 12 9.07 7.81 0.82
N LEU A 13 9.26 8.53 -0.29
CA LEU A 13 9.20 9.99 -0.35
C LEU A 13 8.15 10.38 -1.39
N ARG A 14 6.86 10.26 -1.03
CA ARG A 14 5.77 10.55 -1.99
C ARG A 14 5.79 12.01 -2.42
N ASP A 15 5.83 12.92 -1.44
CA ASP A 15 6.04 14.34 -1.69
C ASP A 15 7.36 14.78 -1.07
N ARG A 16 8.44 14.61 -1.84
CA ARG A 16 9.79 14.99 -1.44
C ARG A 16 9.88 16.42 -0.93
N ARG A 17 9.16 17.38 -1.54
CA ARG A 17 9.25 18.79 -1.15
C ARG A 17 8.67 18.98 0.25
N THR A 18 7.47 18.44 0.47
CA THR A 18 6.79 18.51 1.78
C THR A 18 7.58 17.75 2.84
N TYR A 19 8.07 16.55 2.52
CA TYR A 19 8.88 15.74 3.43
C TYR A 19 10.14 16.48 3.88
N VAL A 20 10.92 17.02 2.94
CA VAL A 20 12.15 17.75 3.25
C VAL A 20 11.87 19.02 4.04
N ALA A 21 10.78 19.74 3.73
CA ALA A 21 10.40 20.93 4.49
C ALA A 21 10.05 20.59 5.94
N THR A 22 9.25 19.54 6.16
CA THR A 22 8.87 19.07 7.49
C THR A 22 10.10 18.56 8.26
N LEU A 23 10.97 17.77 7.61
CA LEU A 23 12.21 17.28 8.21
C LEU A 23 13.12 18.44 8.66
N LYS A 24 13.27 19.49 7.84
CA LYS A 24 14.03 20.70 8.22
C LYS A 24 13.42 21.38 9.44
N SER A 25 12.09 21.50 9.50
CA SER A 25 11.40 22.07 10.65
C SER A 25 11.69 21.27 11.92
N TRP A 26 11.63 19.94 11.84
CA TRP A 26 11.92 19.05 12.97
C TRP A 26 13.36 19.17 13.44
N LEU A 27 14.32 19.17 12.52
CA LEU A 27 15.73 19.33 12.85
C LEU A 27 16.00 20.68 13.52
N SER A 28 15.36 21.75 13.05
CA SER A 28 15.45 23.07 13.68
C SER A 28 14.81 23.09 15.07
N GLU A 29 13.64 22.47 15.25
CA GLU A 29 12.94 22.36 16.55
C GLU A 29 13.80 21.62 17.58
N LEU A 30 14.50 20.57 17.15
CA LEU A 30 15.38 19.77 18.00
C LEU A 30 16.80 20.34 18.14
N ALA A 31 17.09 21.50 17.53
CA ALA A 31 18.42 22.10 17.46
C ALA A 31 19.52 21.14 16.94
N ILE A 32 19.18 20.35 15.92
CA ILE A 32 20.09 19.43 15.24
C ILE A 32 20.68 20.15 14.01
N ASP A 33 21.97 20.49 14.08
CA ASP A 33 22.67 21.15 12.96
C ASP A 33 23.38 20.15 12.02
N GLY A 34 23.55 18.88 12.41
CA GLY A 34 24.33 17.91 11.63
C GLY A 34 23.52 16.93 10.82
N ALA A 35 22.83 17.33 9.74
CA ALA A 35 21.97 16.41 8.98
C ALA A 35 22.22 16.40 7.46
N ARG A 36 22.18 15.21 6.85
CA ARG A 36 22.27 15.02 5.40
C ARG A 36 21.19 14.07 4.91
N LEU A 37 20.46 14.47 3.87
CA LEU A 37 19.59 13.56 3.13
C LEU A 37 20.29 13.17 1.82
N ALA A 38 20.85 11.97 1.79
CA ALA A 38 21.53 11.40 0.64
C ALA A 38 20.58 10.55 -0.21
N THR A 39 20.54 10.79 -1.51
CA THR A 39 19.74 10.02 -2.46
C THR A 39 20.63 9.42 -3.54
N THR A 40 20.44 8.14 -3.86
CA THR A 40 21.09 7.43 -4.97
C THR A 40 20.07 6.51 -5.63
N GLY A 41 19.53 6.91 -6.79
CA GLY A 41 18.45 6.16 -7.44
C GLY A 41 17.20 6.07 -6.56
N SER A 42 16.83 4.85 -6.14
CA SER A 42 15.69 4.60 -5.23
C SER A 42 16.08 4.51 -3.75
N LEU A 43 17.38 4.66 -3.43
CA LEU A 43 17.86 4.63 -2.05
C LEU A 43 17.87 6.06 -1.49
N HIS A 44 17.23 6.24 -0.34
CA HIS A 44 17.25 7.49 0.40
C HIS A 44 17.73 7.24 1.83
N LEU A 45 18.81 7.92 2.23
CA LEU A 45 19.44 7.80 3.53
C LEU A 45 19.45 9.16 4.22
N LEU A 46 18.91 9.21 5.43
CA LEU A 46 19.06 10.33 6.34
C LEU A 46 20.21 10.01 7.31
N VAL A 47 21.25 10.84 7.29
CA VAL A 47 22.40 10.76 8.19
C VAL A 47 22.34 11.94 9.15
N VAL A 48 22.38 11.67 10.45
CA VAL A 48 22.23 12.70 11.49
C VAL A 48 23.32 12.53 12.55
N ALA A 49 24.07 13.59 12.82
CA ALA A 49 24.95 13.70 13.97
C ALA A 49 24.34 14.65 15.01
N ALA A 50 24.03 14.12 16.19
CA ALA A 50 23.44 14.87 17.29
C ALA A 50 23.70 14.18 18.63
N SER A 51 23.23 14.77 19.74
CA SER A 51 23.22 14.07 21.03
C SER A 51 22.21 12.91 21.04
N SER A 52 22.44 11.92 21.92
CA SER A 52 21.53 10.77 22.07
C SER A 52 20.08 11.18 22.36
N ALA A 53 19.89 12.23 23.17
CA ALA A 53 18.56 12.76 23.50
C ALA A 53 17.85 13.33 22.27
N GLN A 54 18.56 14.11 21.45
CA GLN A 54 18.01 14.67 20.20
C GLN A 54 17.67 13.57 19.19
N LEU A 55 18.52 12.55 19.04
CA LEU A 55 18.25 11.43 18.14
C LEU A 55 17.03 10.62 18.59
N SER A 56 16.90 10.37 19.88
CA SER A 56 15.72 9.71 20.45
C SER A 56 14.44 10.50 20.18
N GLN A 57 14.48 11.83 20.35
CA GLN A 57 13.34 12.70 20.03
C GLN A 57 13.01 12.74 18.53
N LEU A 58 14.04 12.76 17.66
CA LEU A 58 13.83 12.71 16.22
C LEU A 58 13.16 11.40 15.79
N LEU A 59 13.59 10.26 16.36
CA LEU A 59 12.94 8.97 16.12
C LEU A 59 11.50 8.94 16.63
N ALA A 60 11.22 9.56 17.79
CA ALA A 60 9.85 9.73 18.27
C ALA A 60 8.99 10.55 17.29
N PHE A 61 9.54 11.63 16.71
CA PHE A 61 8.83 12.43 15.71
C PHE A 61 8.45 11.59 14.48
N PHE A 62 9.35 10.73 13.99
CA PHE A 62 9.02 9.81 12.90
C PHE A 62 7.86 8.86 13.22
N THR A 63 7.67 8.50 14.49
CA THR A 63 6.58 7.61 14.91
C THR A 63 5.26 8.32 15.22
N GLU A 64 5.33 9.58 15.65
CA GLU A 64 4.18 10.30 16.22
C GLU A 64 3.64 11.40 15.30
N ARG A 65 4.51 12.02 14.52
CA ARG A 65 4.20 13.23 13.76
C ARG A 65 4.12 12.94 12.26
N PRO A 66 3.21 13.59 11.54
CA PRO A 66 3.13 13.42 10.11
C PRO A 66 4.30 14.10 9.39
N ILE A 67 4.86 13.44 8.38
CA ILE A 67 5.99 13.94 7.59
C ILE A 67 5.79 13.79 6.08
N ASP A 68 5.06 12.75 5.64
CA ASP A 68 4.76 12.52 4.23
C ASP A 68 3.28 12.74 3.93
N THR A 69 2.90 12.54 2.67
CA THR A 69 1.51 12.61 2.19
C THR A 69 1.02 11.24 1.77
N ASP A 70 -0.23 10.91 2.09
CA ASP A 70 -0.85 9.66 1.67
C ASP A 70 -1.29 9.70 0.19
N ALA A 71 -1.93 8.63 -0.29
CA ALA A 71 -2.45 8.58 -1.66
C ALA A 71 -3.58 9.59 -1.96
N LYS A 72 -4.14 10.22 -0.94
CA LYS A 72 -5.17 11.25 -1.03
C LYS A 72 -4.60 12.67 -0.83
N GLY A 73 -3.29 12.78 -0.59
CA GLY A 73 -2.62 14.05 -0.32
C GLY A 73 -2.76 14.56 1.12
N ALA A 74 -3.28 13.74 2.05
CA ALA A 74 -3.36 14.09 3.45
C ALA A 74 -2.03 13.79 4.15
N LEU A 75 -1.63 14.64 5.10
CA LEU A 75 -0.43 14.45 5.90
C LEU A 75 -0.52 13.16 6.72
N CYS A 76 0.53 12.33 6.67
CA CYS A 76 0.60 11.06 7.38
C CYS A 76 1.99 10.80 7.98
N VAL A 77 2.02 10.00 9.03
CA VAL A 77 3.25 9.48 9.65
C VAL A 77 3.94 8.55 8.66
N ASP A 78 5.26 8.68 8.52
CA ASP A 78 6.05 7.73 7.75
C ASP A 78 6.27 6.45 8.56
N LYS A 79 5.67 5.36 8.10
CA LYS A 79 5.77 4.04 8.73
C LYS A 79 6.89 3.18 8.13
N PHE A 80 7.63 3.72 7.16
CA PHE A 80 8.51 2.97 6.29
C PHE A 80 9.93 3.49 6.38
N ILE A 81 10.38 3.78 7.60
CA ILE A 81 11.78 4.03 7.91
C ILE A 81 12.42 2.79 8.54
N ASP A 82 13.70 2.57 8.25
CA ASP A 82 14.53 1.58 8.95
C ASP A 82 15.73 2.30 9.57
N VAL A 83 15.95 2.12 10.87
CA VAL A 83 17.21 2.53 11.51
C VAL A 83 18.27 1.50 11.15
N LEU A 84 19.26 1.91 10.36
CA LEU A 84 20.35 1.04 9.92
C LEU A 84 21.43 0.91 10.98
N GLY A 85 21.67 1.99 11.72
CA GLY A 85 22.59 1.95 12.84
C GLY A 85 22.74 3.28 13.54
N GLN A 86 23.29 3.17 14.75
CA GLN A 86 23.58 4.28 15.63
C GLN A 86 24.89 3.99 16.34
N LYS A 87 25.82 4.95 16.34
CA LYS A 87 27.09 4.80 17.06
C LYS A 87 27.56 6.12 17.65
N THR A 88 28.31 6.05 18.74
CA THR A 88 29.04 7.19 19.27
C THR A 88 30.27 7.46 18.41
N VAL A 89 30.55 8.73 18.15
CA VAL A 89 31.73 9.19 17.41
C VAL A 89 32.50 10.19 18.26
N ASP A 90 33.82 9.99 18.35
CA ASP A 90 34.70 10.82 19.18
C ASP A 90 34.82 12.24 18.61
N ASP A 91 35.01 12.34 17.28
CA ASP A 91 34.94 13.62 16.57
C ASP A 91 33.59 13.75 15.87
N PRO A 92 32.93 14.92 15.96
CA PRO A 92 31.73 15.17 15.18
C PRO A 92 32.09 15.13 13.68
N PRO A 93 31.34 14.39 12.85
CA PRO A 93 31.55 14.39 11.41
C PRO A 93 31.31 15.80 10.85
N ALA A 94 31.83 16.09 9.66
CA ALA A 94 31.70 17.39 8.98
C ALA A 94 30.27 17.64 8.43
N LEU A 95 29.26 17.40 9.27
CA LEU A 95 27.85 17.62 9.03
C LEU A 95 27.49 18.96 9.67
N LYS A 96 27.41 20.00 8.85
CA LYS A 96 26.93 21.33 9.26
C LYS A 96 25.69 21.73 8.45
N GLY A 97 24.68 22.30 9.10
CA GLY A 97 23.36 22.52 8.54
C GLY A 97 22.65 21.24 8.08
N PHE A 98 21.44 21.43 7.55
CA PHE A 98 20.78 20.43 6.71
C PHE A 98 21.20 20.62 5.26
N LEU A 99 21.64 19.53 4.60
CA LEU A 99 21.88 19.53 3.16
C LEU A 99 21.32 18.26 2.52
N GLU A 100 20.65 18.45 1.39
CA GLU A 100 20.19 17.36 0.54
C GLU A 100 21.20 17.13 -0.59
N MET A 101 21.59 15.87 -0.79
CA MET A 101 22.60 15.47 -1.76
C MET A 101 22.06 14.35 -2.65
N ASN A 102 22.29 14.47 -3.96
CA ASN A 102 21.96 13.43 -4.92
C ASN A 102 23.25 12.88 -5.53
N PHE A 103 23.46 11.57 -5.40
CA PHE A 103 24.64 10.87 -5.87
C PHE A 103 24.31 10.08 -7.13
N LEU A 104 25.26 10.10 -8.07
CA LEU A 104 25.10 9.43 -9.37
C LEU A 104 25.34 7.91 -9.27
N ASN A 105 26.15 7.46 -8.31
CA ASN A 105 26.47 6.06 -8.12
C ASN A 105 26.71 5.73 -6.64
N THR A 106 26.63 4.44 -6.32
CA THR A 106 26.82 3.92 -4.96
C THR A 106 28.24 4.12 -4.44
N ALA A 107 29.25 4.09 -5.31
CA ALA A 107 30.65 4.28 -4.91
C ALA A 107 30.92 5.70 -4.36
N MET A 108 30.29 6.73 -4.94
CA MET A 108 30.35 8.11 -4.42
C MET A 108 29.62 8.22 -3.08
N LEU A 109 28.45 7.58 -2.96
CA LEU A 109 27.73 7.52 -1.70
C LEU A 109 28.57 6.83 -0.61
N GLU A 110 29.18 5.67 -0.91
CA GLU A 110 30.06 4.95 0.03
C GLU A 110 31.24 5.82 0.47
N ARG A 111 31.92 6.49 -0.46
CA ARG A 111 33.03 7.40 -0.13
C ARG A 111 32.59 8.51 0.83
N MET A 112 31.44 9.13 0.59
CA MET A 112 30.93 10.19 1.46
C MET A 112 30.47 9.63 2.81
N LEU A 113 29.68 8.56 2.81
CA LEU A 113 29.07 8.00 4.01
C LEU A 113 30.12 7.42 4.95
N VAL A 114 31.07 6.64 4.42
CA VAL A 114 32.11 5.95 5.20
C VAL A 114 33.32 6.86 5.42
N GLY A 115 33.80 7.52 4.38
CA GLY A 115 35.02 8.34 4.43
C GLY A 115 34.82 9.66 5.17
N GLU A 116 33.82 10.45 4.75
CA GLU A 116 33.60 11.80 5.27
C GLU A 116 32.71 11.83 6.52
N TRP A 117 31.64 11.04 6.51
CA TRP A 117 30.63 11.04 7.58
C TRP A 117 30.87 9.95 8.62
N ARG A 118 31.91 9.12 8.43
CA ARG A 118 32.36 8.07 9.34
C ARG A 118 31.27 7.04 9.68
N ALA A 119 30.27 6.83 8.83
CA ALA A 119 29.29 5.76 9.01
C ALA A 119 29.93 4.38 8.75
N ASP A 120 29.32 3.33 9.31
CA ASP A 120 29.82 1.97 9.05
C ASP A 120 29.40 1.50 7.67
N LYS A 121 30.34 0.89 6.95
CA LYS A 121 30.09 0.31 5.63
C LYS A 121 28.94 -0.71 5.65
N GLN A 122 28.85 -1.50 6.72
CA GLN A 122 27.80 -2.50 6.91
C GLN A 122 26.39 -1.91 6.85
N TRP A 123 26.20 -0.66 7.30
CA TRP A 123 24.89 0.01 7.24
C TRP A 123 24.48 0.32 5.80
N LEU A 124 25.45 0.69 4.94
CA LEU A 124 25.21 0.88 3.52
C LEU A 124 24.90 -0.45 2.84
N ASP A 125 25.67 -1.50 3.15
CA ASP A 125 25.45 -2.84 2.60
C ASP A 125 24.05 -3.35 2.98
N GLU A 126 23.61 -3.15 4.23
CA GLU A 126 22.26 -3.50 4.69
C GLU A 126 21.17 -2.69 3.96
N ALA A 127 21.43 -1.39 3.74
CA ALA A 127 20.52 -0.52 3.02
C ALA A 127 20.35 -0.93 1.55
N LEU A 128 21.42 -1.44 0.93
CA LEU A 128 21.43 -1.90 -0.46
C LEU A 128 20.86 -3.31 -0.60
N ALA A 129 21.13 -4.19 0.38
CA ALA A 129 20.61 -5.54 0.42
C ALA A 129 19.08 -5.58 0.51
N THR A 130 18.49 -4.52 1.07
CA THR A 130 17.04 -4.43 1.27
C THR A 130 16.47 -3.35 0.37
N PRO A 131 15.79 -3.65 -0.75
CA PRO A 131 15.14 -2.62 -1.59
C PRO A 131 13.88 -2.02 -0.97
N ARG A 132 13.36 -2.61 0.13
CA ARG A 132 12.09 -2.25 0.75
C ARG A 132 12.17 -2.38 2.25
N THR A 133 11.73 -1.40 3.04
CA THR A 133 12.01 -1.40 4.48
C THR A 133 11.41 -2.59 5.24
N LYS A 134 12.09 -3.04 6.29
CA LYS A 134 11.61 -4.11 7.19
C LYS A 134 10.26 -3.72 7.78
N ALA A 135 10.13 -2.46 8.19
CA ALA A 135 8.87 -1.90 8.68
C ALA A 135 7.74 -2.00 7.63
N PHE A 136 8.03 -1.71 6.36
CA PHE A 136 7.05 -1.88 5.28
C PHE A 136 6.59 -3.33 5.12
N LEU A 137 7.52 -4.28 5.14
CA LEU A 137 7.20 -5.69 5.01
C LEU A 137 6.35 -6.19 6.19
N ALA A 138 6.71 -5.80 7.42
CA ALA A 138 5.95 -6.11 8.62
C ALA A 138 4.54 -5.53 8.57
N TRP A 139 4.41 -4.24 8.22
CA TRP A 139 3.11 -3.59 8.06
C TRP A 139 2.24 -4.28 6.99
N ARG A 140 2.83 -4.68 5.86
CA ARG A 140 2.11 -5.38 4.79
C ARG A 140 1.61 -6.75 5.25
N ALA A 141 2.44 -7.48 5.99
CA ALA A 141 2.06 -8.77 6.58
C ALA A 141 0.93 -8.61 7.60
N ALA A 142 1.06 -7.67 8.54
CA ALA A 142 0.04 -7.35 9.54
C ALA A 142 -1.28 -6.92 8.87
N SER A 143 -1.21 -6.05 7.85
CA SER A 143 -2.39 -5.60 7.09
C SER A 143 -3.05 -6.73 6.29
N LYS A 144 -2.30 -7.76 5.87
CA LYS A 144 -2.87 -8.96 5.23
C LYS A 144 -3.54 -9.84 6.28
N ALA A 145 -2.92 -10.05 7.44
CA ALA A 145 -3.48 -10.82 8.55
C ALA A 145 -4.80 -10.20 9.04
N GLN A 146 -4.84 -8.89 9.29
CA GLN A 146 -6.04 -8.17 9.74
C GLN A 146 -7.20 -8.29 8.74
N ARG A 147 -6.92 -8.22 7.43
CA ARG A 147 -7.94 -8.44 6.39
C ARG A 147 -8.47 -9.87 6.37
N SER A 148 -7.60 -10.85 6.60
CA SER A 148 -8.00 -12.27 6.71
C SER A 148 -8.89 -12.49 7.93
N GLU A 149 -8.48 -11.98 9.09
CA GLU A 149 -9.23 -12.07 10.35
C GLU A 149 -10.61 -11.40 10.24
N ARG A 150 -10.69 -10.20 9.66
CA ARG A 150 -11.97 -9.52 9.41
C ARG A 150 -12.92 -10.35 8.56
N ARG A 151 -12.40 -11.07 7.55
CA ARG A 151 -13.23 -11.97 6.71
C ARG A 151 -13.72 -13.17 7.50
N LYS A 152 -12.88 -13.77 8.33
CA LYS A 152 -13.26 -14.89 9.21
C LYS A 152 -14.35 -14.47 10.20
N LYS A 153 -14.14 -13.34 10.89
CA LYS A 153 -15.12 -12.79 11.84
C LYS A 153 -16.46 -12.50 11.16
N SER A 154 -16.45 -11.83 10.00
CA SER A 154 -17.68 -11.57 9.24
C SER A 154 -18.38 -12.85 8.75
N ALA A 155 -17.63 -13.90 8.39
CA ALA A 155 -18.22 -15.19 8.02
C ALA A 155 -18.86 -15.88 9.24
N GLN A 156 -18.19 -15.87 10.39
CA GLN A 156 -18.73 -16.39 11.66
C GLN A 156 -20.00 -15.64 12.08
N GLU A 157 -19.98 -14.30 12.03
CA GLU A 157 -21.16 -13.46 12.31
C GLU A 157 -22.34 -13.79 11.38
N LYS A 158 -22.10 -14.02 10.09
CA LYS A 158 -23.14 -14.44 9.14
C LYS A 158 -23.69 -15.83 9.43
N HIS A 159 -22.82 -16.77 9.80
CA HIS A 159 -23.23 -18.12 10.19
C HIS A 159 -24.07 -18.11 11.48
N ALA A 160 -23.61 -17.38 12.50
CA ALA A 160 -24.33 -17.21 13.76
C ALA A 160 -25.69 -16.53 13.54
N ALA A 161 -25.75 -15.46 12.74
CA ALA A 161 -27.00 -14.79 12.40
C ALA A 161 -27.96 -15.72 11.63
N LYS A 162 -27.45 -16.59 10.75
CA LYS A 162 -28.27 -17.58 10.03
C LYS A 162 -28.79 -18.67 10.97
N GLN A 163 -27.98 -19.11 11.94
CA GLN A 163 -28.42 -20.06 12.97
C GLN A 163 -29.50 -19.45 13.86
N GLN A 164 -29.27 -18.25 14.39
CA GLN A 164 -30.28 -17.53 15.19
C GLN A 164 -31.58 -17.31 14.41
N LYS A 165 -31.51 -17.00 13.11
CA LYS A 165 -32.71 -16.87 12.26
C LYS A 165 -33.45 -18.21 12.11
N ARG A 166 -32.73 -19.33 11.98
CA ARG A 166 -33.33 -20.67 11.90
C ARG A 166 -33.99 -21.06 13.22
N GLU A 167 -33.29 -20.87 14.33
CA GLU A 167 -33.83 -21.13 15.67
C GLU A 167 -35.07 -20.26 15.95
N ALA A 168 -35.05 -18.97 15.62
CA ALA A 168 -36.21 -18.10 15.75
C ALA A 168 -37.39 -18.53 14.87
N GLN A 169 -37.13 -19.00 13.65
CA GLN A 169 -38.16 -19.54 12.76
C GLN A 169 -38.75 -20.85 13.30
N GLU A 170 -37.91 -21.73 13.86
CA GLU A 170 -38.35 -22.99 14.46
C GLU A 170 -39.21 -22.76 15.71
N VAL A 171 -38.80 -21.84 16.59
CA VAL A 171 -39.59 -21.45 17.76
C VAL A 171 -40.91 -20.80 17.34
N ALA A 172 -40.91 -19.94 16.32
CA ALA A 172 -42.13 -19.31 15.81
C ALA A 172 -43.08 -20.35 15.16
N ALA A 173 -42.54 -21.30 14.40
CA ALA A 173 -43.32 -22.39 13.80
C ALA A 173 -43.92 -23.32 14.86
N ALA A 174 -43.15 -23.67 15.90
CA ALA A 174 -43.64 -24.49 17.01
C ALA A 174 -44.73 -23.76 17.82
N ALA A 175 -44.61 -22.45 18.02
CA ALA A 175 -45.64 -21.65 18.67
C ALA A 175 -46.93 -21.59 17.82
N ALA A 176 -46.82 -21.37 16.51
CA ALA A 176 -47.97 -21.33 15.60
C ALA A 176 -48.70 -22.69 15.51
N ALA A 177 -47.96 -23.80 15.50
CA ALA A 177 -48.54 -25.14 15.51
C ALA A 177 -49.29 -25.45 16.82
N LYS A 178 -48.85 -24.88 17.95
CA LYS A 178 -49.54 -25.02 19.23
C LYS A 178 -50.86 -24.25 19.26
N THR A 179 -50.89 -23.01 18.77
CA THR A 179 -52.15 -22.24 18.66
C THR A 179 -53.17 -22.91 17.77
N LEU A 180 -52.75 -23.49 16.63
CA LEU A 180 -53.66 -24.25 15.76
C LEU A 180 -54.23 -25.51 16.43
N ARG A 181 -53.49 -26.13 17.37
CA ARG A 181 -53.95 -27.30 18.10
C ARG A 181 -54.90 -26.96 19.25
N ASP A 182 -54.72 -25.80 19.87
CA ASP A 182 -55.63 -25.31 20.91
C ASP A 182 -56.94 -24.76 20.29
N GLU A 183 -56.91 -24.17 19.08
CA GLU A 183 -58.12 -23.76 18.34
C GLU A 183 -58.90 -24.97 17.78
N ALA A 184 -58.24 -26.05 17.38
CA ALA A 184 -58.89 -27.28 16.93
C ALA A 184 -59.48 -28.14 18.07
N ALA A 185 -59.27 -27.77 19.34
CA ALA A 185 -59.85 -28.45 20.49
C ALA A 185 -61.18 -27.81 20.97
N ASP A 186 -61.56 -26.63 20.44
CA ASP A 186 -62.82 -25.93 20.77
C ASP A 186 -63.88 -26.03 19.65
N ASP A 187 -63.59 -26.66 18.51
CA ASP A 187 -64.55 -26.91 17.43
C ASP A 187 -64.81 -28.42 17.27
N ALA A 188 -65.40 -29.02 18.30
CA ALA A 188 -66.07 -30.32 18.21
C ALA A 188 -67.58 -30.11 18.23
N GLY A 189 -68.14 -29.58 17.13
CA GLY A 189 -69.59 -29.56 16.97
C GLY A 189 -70.16 -28.72 15.84
N ALA A 190 -69.97 -29.11 14.58
CA ALA A 190 -71.01 -28.99 13.57
C ALA A 190 -70.69 -29.82 12.31
N ASP A 191 -71.47 -30.87 12.16
CA ASP A 191 -71.74 -31.64 10.95
C ASP A 191 -72.24 -30.74 9.80
N HIS A 192 -71.58 -30.80 8.64
CA HIS A 192 -72.29 -30.75 7.36
C HIS A 192 -71.43 -31.25 6.19
N SER A 193 -71.94 -32.29 5.52
CA SER A 193 -71.59 -32.68 4.14
C SER A 193 -71.94 -31.58 3.14
N ASP A 194 -71.12 -31.37 2.10
CA ASP A 194 -71.50 -31.61 0.69
C ASP A 194 -70.33 -31.42 -0.29
N LYS A 195 -69.91 -32.55 -0.87
CA LYS A 195 -69.59 -32.84 -2.28
C LYS A 195 -69.25 -31.67 -3.25
N GLY A 196 -68.06 -31.74 -3.87
CA GLY A 196 -67.86 -31.17 -5.22
C GLY A 196 -66.41 -30.87 -5.64
N GLU A 197 -65.83 -31.82 -6.40
CA GLU A 197 -64.88 -31.63 -7.53
C GLU A 197 -63.48 -31.01 -7.29
N GLU A 198 -62.44 -31.85 -7.36
CA GLU A 198 -61.10 -31.54 -7.89
C GLU A 198 -60.64 -32.78 -8.69
N GLU A 199 -60.43 -32.66 -10.00
CA GLU A 199 -59.13 -32.39 -10.65
C GLU A 199 -58.07 -33.45 -10.33
N GLU A 200 -57.83 -34.31 -11.33
CA GLU A 200 -56.77 -35.31 -11.31
C GLU A 200 -55.53 -34.71 -11.95
N ASP A 201 -54.53 -34.48 -11.09
CA ASP A 201 -53.16 -34.13 -11.38
C ASP A 201 -52.42 -35.29 -12.05
N GLY A 202 -51.62 -34.97 -13.07
CA GLY A 202 -50.64 -35.87 -13.67
C GLY A 202 -49.22 -35.42 -13.31
N ASP A 203 -48.70 -35.98 -12.22
CA ASP A 203 -47.31 -35.96 -11.79
C ASP A 203 -46.41 -36.75 -12.75
N GLU A 204 -45.20 -36.25 -13.02
CA GLU A 204 -44.02 -37.12 -13.09
C GLU A 204 -42.74 -36.27 -12.91
N GLY A 205 -42.18 -36.36 -11.70
CA GLY A 205 -40.83 -35.93 -11.43
C GLY A 205 -39.78 -36.82 -12.08
N THR A 206 -38.55 -36.32 -12.17
CA THR A 206 -37.35 -37.13 -11.89
C THR A 206 -36.13 -36.25 -11.64
N ASP A 207 -35.49 -36.56 -10.52
CA ASP A 207 -34.10 -36.31 -10.15
C ASP A 207 -33.13 -36.44 -11.34
N ASP A 208 -32.14 -35.54 -11.43
CA ASP A 208 -30.77 -36.03 -11.60
C ASP A 208 -29.73 -35.08 -11.00
N LYS A 209 -29.03 -35.61 -10.00
CA LYS A 209 -27.78 -35.11 -9.43
C LYS A 209 -26.65 -35.54 -10.36
N GLN A 210 -25.88 -34.61 -10.91
CA GLN A 210 -24.47 -34.90 -11.19
C GLN A 210 -23.48 -33.85 -10.70
N SER A 211 -22.52 -34.42 -9.99
CA SER A 211 -21.37 -33.89 -9.28
C SER A 211 -20.24 -33.44 -10.20
N VAL A 212 -19.58 -32.36 -9.78
CA VAL A 212 -18.11 -32.20 -9.64
C VAL A 212 -17.23 -33.11 -10.52
N VAL A 213 -16.55 -32.53 -11.51
CA VAL A 213 -15.11 -32.80 -11.76
C VAL A 213 -14.40 -31.50 -12.11
N ARG A 214 -13.29 -31.30 -11.41
CA ARG A 214 -12.35 -30.18 -11.48
C ARG A 214 -11.02 -30.80 -11.91
N THR A 215 -10.51 -30.50 -13.10
CA THR A 215 -9.09 -30.76 -13.41
C THR A 215 -8.56 -29.78 -14.46
N GLU A 216 -7.78 -28.83 -13.95
CA GLU A 216 -6.45 -28.39 -14.44
C GLU A 216 -6.27 -27.99 -15.92
N SER A 217 -6.04 -26.68 -16.11
CA SER A 217 -5.09 -26.19 -17.09
C SER A 217 -3.66 -26.47 -16.63
N PRO A 218 -2.76 -26.78 -17.57
CA PRO A 218 -1.43 -26.19 -17.52
C PRO A 218 -1.04 -25.56 -18.86
N ALA A 219 -0.52 -24.33 -18.77
CA ALA A 219 0.30 -23.70 -19.79
C ALA A 219 1.78 -23.95 -19.44
N THR A 220 2.60 -24.28 -20.44
CA THR A 220 4.04 -23.89 -20.64
C THR A 220 4.61 -24.78 -21.74
N HIS A 221 4.84 -24.31 -22.98
CA HIS A 221 5.99 -23.54 -23.45
C HIS A 221 7.38 -24.06 -23.03
N HIS A 222 8.04 -24.68 -24.01
CA HIS A 222 9.44 -24.53 -24.44
C HIS A 222 10.51 -24.14 -23.40
N THR A 223 11.50 -25.02 -23.24
CA THR A 223 12.92 -24.65 -23.30
C THR A 223 13.72 -25.87 -23.75
N GLY A 224 14.26 -25.81 -24.96
CA GLY A 224 15.33 -26.68 -25.42
C GLY A 224 16.69 -26.05 -25.12
N ASP A 225 17.67 -26.91 -24.90
CA ASP A 225 19.10 -26.67 -24.93
C ASP A 225 19.55 -25.76 -26.08
N GLU A 226 20.45 -24.80 -25.81
CA GLU A 226 21.66 -24.68 -26.63
C GLU A 226 22.81 -23.97 -25.90
N LYS A 227 23.97 -24.63 -25.96
CA LYS A 227 25.31 -24.14 -25.63
C LYS A 227 25.68 -22.94 -26.50
N GLN A 228 26.43 -21.97 -25.94
CA GLN A 228 27.64 -21.41 -26.55
C GLN A 228 28.34 -20.37 -25.63
N GLN A 229 29.49 -20.75 -25.09
CA GLN A 229 30.69 -19.89 -24.98
C GLN A 229 31.45 -19.95 -26.33
N PRO A 230 32.59 -19.25 -26.61
CA PRO A 230 33.31 -18.16 -25.91
C PRO A 230 33.68 -16.97 -26.84
N ASN A 231 34.26 -15.87 -26.29
CA ASN A 231 35.61 -15.34 -26.60
C ASN A 231 35.81 -13.80 -26.55
N LYS A 232 36.97 -13.46 -25.95
CA LYS A 232 37.99 -12.43 -26.32
C LYS A 232 37.74 -10.92 -26.12
N LYS A 233 38.41 -10.43 -25.07
CA LYS A 233 39.50 -9.42 -25.02
C LYS A 233 39.64 -8.39 -26.17
N ALA A 234 39.66 -7.11 -25.79
CA ALA A 234 40.73 -6.08 -26.02
C ALA A 234 40.21 -4.76 -25.41
N ASP A 235 40.81 -4.17 -24.38
CA ASP A 235 42.04 -3.35 -24.36
C ASP A 235 41.99 -2.18 -25.36
N VAL A 236 41.68 -0.96 -24.88
CA VAL A 236 42.39 0.29 -25.26
C VAL A 236 42.21 1.32 -24.13
N SER A 237 43.36 1.80 -23.68
CA SER A 237 43.62 2.88 -22.74
C SER A 237 43.54 4.27 -23.42
N HIS A 238 43.07 5.31 -22.73
CA HIS A 238 43.80 6.60 -22.50
C HIS A 238 42.94 7.86 -22.17
N LYS A 239 43.48 8.59 -21.17
CA LYS A 239 43.60 10.07 -21.02
C LYS A 239 42.37 10.95 -20.66
N ARG A 240 42.24 11.16 -19.35
CA ARG A 240 42.48 12.42 -18.60
C ARG A 240 42.43 13.75 -19.39
N SER A 241 41.48 14.65 -19.08
CA SER A 241 41.71 16.01 -18.55
C SER A 241 40.42 16.81 -18.31
N THR A 242 40.41 17.58 -17.24
CA THR A 242 39.54 18.73 -16.90
C THR A 242 40.49 19.89 -16.51
N PRO A 243 40.07 21.15 -16.19
CA PRO A 243 38.78 21.86 -16.35
C PRO A 243 38.90 23.32 -16.93
N SER A 244 37.73 23.94 -17.26
CA SER A 244 37.24 25.35 -17.19
C SER A 244 38.16 26.60 -17.40
N PRO A 245 37.65 27.81 -17.78
CA PRO A 245 36.36 28.45 -17.36
C PRO A 245 35.57 29.34 -18.39
N THR A 246 34.34 29.72 -17.97
CA THR A 246 33.36 30.77 -18.41
C THR A 246 33.93 32.21 -18.49
N PRO A 247 33.21 33.31 -18.92
CA PRO A 247 31.75 33.57 -19.19
C PRO A 247 31.49 34.22 -20.59
N THR A 248 30.29 34.57 -21.09
CA THR A 248 29.40 35.74 -20.78
C THR A 248 28.07 35.67 -21.63
N PRO A 249 27.06 36.54 -21.39
CA PRO A 249 25.64 36.30 -21.67
C PRO A 249 25.09 37.01 -22.92
N THR A 250 23.89 36.63 -23.38
CA THR A 250 22.83 37.56 -23.87
C THR A 250 21.50 36.81 -24.13
N PRO A 251 20.36 37.53 -24.16
CA PRO A 251 19.02 37.01 -23.88
C PRO A 251 18.24 36.65 -25.14
N THR A 252 17.22 35.81 -25.03
CA THR A 252 16.12 35.82 -26.01
C THR A 252 14.80 35.46 -25.34
N LEU A 253 13.87 36.42 -25.47
CA LEU A 253 12.45 36.37 -25.21
C LEU A 253 11.73 35.28 -26.02
N ASN A 254 10.55 34.91 -25.51
CA ASN A 254 9.37 34.31 -26.17
C ASN A 254 9.11 32.85 -25.81
N ALA A 255 7.87 32.40 -25.71
CA ALA A 255 6.58 33.02 -25.51
C ALA A 255 5.62 31.86 -25.22
N GLN A 256 4.55 32.15 -24.48
CA GLN A 256 3.23 31.53 -24.60
C GLN A 256 3.14 30.08 -25.13
N HIS A 257 2.85 29.14 -24.23
CA HIS A 257 1.87 28.11 -24.55
C HIS A 257 1.05 27.71 -23.31
N GLN A 258 -0.10 28.36 -23.17
CA GLN A 258 -1.17 27.92 -22.29
C GLN A 258 -2.25 27.22 -23.12
N GLN A 259 -2.83 26.18 -22.50
CA GLN A 259 -4.17 25.60 -22.70
C GLN A 259 -4.29 24.31 -23.54
N PRO A 260 -5.36 23.47 -23.35
CA PRO A 260 -6.24 23.30 -22.18
C PRO A 260 -6.52 21.82 -21.77
N LYS A 261 -6.65 21.59 -20.46
CA LYS A 261 -7.30 20.39 -19.89
C LYS A 261 -8.83 20.57 -19.86
N LYS A 262 -9.57 20.24 -20.93
CA LYS A 262 -11.05 20.29 -20.92
C LYS A 262 -11.82 19.07 -21.45
N ASN A 263 -11.16 17.96 -21.81
CA ASN A 263 -11.87 16.84 -22.47
C ASN A 263 -12.37 15.68 -21.59
N LYS A 264 -12.20 15.70 -20.26
CA LYS A 264 -12.58 14.55 -19.40
C LYS A 264 -13.99 14.62 -18.77
N LYS A 265 -14.64 15.80 -18.72
CA LYS A 265 -15.99 15.94 -18.14
C LYS A 265 -17.16 15.65 -19.10
N ARG A 266 -16.97 15.71 -20.43
CA ARG A 266 -18.05 15.44 -21.41
C ARG A 266 -18.43 13.97 -21.57
N ARG A 267 -17.51 13.02 -21.33
CA ARG A 267 -17.81 11.58 -21.49
C ARG A 267 -18.63 10.98 -20.34
N LYS A 268 -18.74 11.64 -19.18
CA LYS A 268 -19.54 11.15 -18.05
C LYS A 268 -21.02 11.50 -18.21
N ALA A 269 -21.35 12.72 -18.65
CA ALA A 269 -22.74 13.16 -18.83
C ALA A 269 -23.48 12.41 -19.96
N GLN A 270 -22.78 11.88 -20.96
CA GLN A 270 -23.41 11.14 -22.06
C GLN A 270 -23.75 9.68 -21.69
N ARG A 271 -23.08 9.11 -20.67
CA ARG A 271 -23.34 7.73 -20.21
C ARG A 271 -24.59 7.65 -19.32
N ASP A 272 -24.83 8.66 -18.50
CA ASP A 272 -26.00 8.69 -17.60
C ASP A 272 -27.31 8.93 -18.40
N ARG A 273 -27.25 9.59 -19.56
CA ARG A 273 -28.42 9.84 -20.41
C ARG A 273 -28.93 8.61 -21.18
N LEU A 274 -28.07 7.61 -21.41
CA LEU A 274 -28.45 6.36 -22.12
C LEU A 274 -28.98 5.27 -21.17
N GLN A 275 -28.77 5.41 -19.85
CA GLN A 275 -29.30 4.44 -18.87
C GLN A 275 -30.69 4.83 -18.33
N GLY A 276 -31.05 6.12 -18.35
CA GLY A 276 -32.38 6.58 -17.92
C GLY A 276 -33.53 6.29 -18.89
N SER A 277 -33.26 6.03 -20.17
CA SER A 277 -34.32 5.85 -21.18
C SER A 277 -34.85 4.41 -21.31
N LYS A 278 -34.32 3.44 -20.55
CA LYS A 278 -34.79 2.04 -20.58
C LYS A 278 -35.83 1.69 -19.51
N GLN A 279 -36.08 2.57 -18.53
CA GLN A 279 -37.09 2.30 -17.49
C GLN A 279 -38.48 2.90 -17.77
N ALA A 280 -38.64 3.73 -18.80
CA ALA A 280 -39.91 4.42 -19.09
C ALA A 280 -40.85 3.71 -20.10
N LYS A 281 -40.57 2.46 -20.51
CA LYS A 281 -41.40 1.72 -21.49
C LYS A 281 -42.08 0.46 -20.94
N GLY A 282 -42.08 0.26 -19.62
CA GLY A 282 -42.65 -0.94 -18.97
C GLY A 282 -44.02 -0.77 -18.31
N GLN A 283 -44.61 0.43 -18.34
CA GLN A 283 -45.93 0.69 -17.73
C GLN A 283 -46.86 1.27 -18.77
N GLN A 284 -47.38 0.40 -19.64
CA GLN A 284 -48.63 0.58 -20.39
C GLN A 284 -48.88 -0.72 -21.15
N LYS A 285 -49.47 -1.68 -20.46
CA LYS A 285 -50.33 -2.73 -20.98
C LYS A 285 -51.24 -3.19 -19.85
#